data_AF-A0A1B6JN76-F1
#
_entry.id   AF-A0A1B6JN76-F1
#
_cell.length_a   1.000
_cell.length_b   1.000
_cell.length_c   1.000
_cell.angle_alpha   90.00
_cell.angle_beta   90.00
_cell.angle_gamma   90.00
#
_symmetry.space_group_name_H-M   'P 1'
#
loop_
_entity.id
_entity.type
_entity.pdbx_description
1 polymer ?
#
loop_
_entity_poly.entity_id
_entity_poly.type
_entity_poly.pdbx_seq_one_letter_code
_entity_poly.pdbx_strand_id
1 'polypeptide(L)'
;ETMSGRAGNDIASAVRRILDVVVDENDISDLTTWSDSCVPQNRNSIMSNAVLDFLRDNPSVSSVTMQYSLPGHSCVQEVDSSHSCIEREMKKHEFYSPIGLVRILKQVSRHQPYRIIQMQPADFKNFTETSKLLNYKE
;
A
#
# COMPACT_ATOMS: atom_id res chain seq x y z
N GLU A 1 -4.01 -16.02 12.25
CA GLU A 1 -5.04 -15.46 11.34
C GLU A 1 -6.10 -14.86 12.26
N THR A 2 -6.21 -13.57 12.55
CA THR A 2 -6.09 -12.33 11.77
C THR A 2 -5.57 -11.26 12.74
N MET A 3 -4.28 -10.91 12.67
CA MET A 3 -3.64 -10.02 13.66
C MET A 3 -3.82 -8.52 13.37
N SER A 4 -4.36 -8.18 12.20
CA SER A 4 -4.45 -6.80 11.69
C SER A 4 -5.76 -6.59 10.96
N GLY A 5 -6.36 -5.41 11.11
CA GLY A 5 -7.66 -5.05 10.53
C GLY A 5 -7.53 -4.28 9.22
N ARG A 6 -8.49 -3.38 8.98
CA ARG A 6 -8.48 -2.38 7.89
C ARG A 6 -8.27 -0.97 8.44
N ALA A 7 -7.59 -0.84 9.59
CA ALA A 7 -7.37 0.45 10.22
C ALA A 7 -6.32 1.26 9.44
N GLY A 8 -6.29 2.58 9.65
CA GLY A 8 -5.34 3.46 8.96
C GLY A 8 -3.87 3.03 9.14
N ASN A 9 -3.50 2.53 10.32
CA ASN A 9 -2.15 2.03 10.60
C ASN A 9 -1.80 0.79 9.75
N ASP A 10 -2.75 -0.11 9.54
CA ASP A 10 -2.55 -1.36 8.80
C ASP A 10 -2.28 -1.04 7.33
N ILE A 11 -3.08 -0.12 6.77
CA ILE A 11 -2.95 0.36 5.39
C ILE A 11 -1.64 1.14 5.22
N ALA A 12 -1.31 2.04 6.15
CA ALA A 12 -0.07 2.80 6.10
C ALA A 12 1.18 1.89 6.21
N SER A 13 1.12 0.84 7.05
CA SER A 13 2.18 -0.18 7.15
C SER A 13 2.34 -0.97 5.85
N ALA A 14 1.23 -1.34 5.21
CA ALA A 14 1.27 -2.03 3.92
C ALA A 14 1.86 -1.13 2.82
N VAL A 15 1.47 0.15 2.76
CA VAL A 15 2.05 1.11 1.82
C VAL A 15 3.55 1.27 2.08
N ARG A 16 3.95 1.50 3.33
CA ARG A 16 5.36 1.57 3.74
C ARG A 16 6.15 0.35 3.25
N ARG A 17 5.61 -0.86 3.40
CA ARG A 17 6.28 -2.09 2.98
C ARG A 17 6.40 -2.20 1.46
N ILE A 18 5.38 -1.77 0.72
CA ILE A 18 5.45 -1.69 -0.75
C ILE A 18 6.57 -0.74 -1.17
N LEU A 19 6.71 0.42 -0.50
CA LEU A 19 7.77 1.38 -0.80
C LEU A 19 9.17 0.80 -0.60
N ASP A 20 9.42 0.04 0.48
CA ASP A 20 10.70 -0.64 0.69
C ASP A 20 11.00 -1.60 -0.47
N VAL A 21 10.05 -2.46 -0.82
CA VAL A 21 10.24 -3.47 -1.86
C VAL A 21 10.51 -2.81 -3.22
N VAL A 22 9.86 -1.69 -3.51
CA VAL A 22 10.08 -0.94 -4.75
C VAL A 22 11.47 -0.31 -4.81
N VAL A 23 11.96 0.27 -3.71
CA VAL A 23 13.30 0.88 -3.66
C VAL A 23 14.42 -0.17 -3.59
N ASP A 24 14.21 -1.27 -2.88
CA ASP A 24 15.19 -2.36 -2.82
C ASP A 24 15.42 -2.99 -4.21
N GLU A 25 14.39 -2.99 -5.06
CA GLU A 25 14.44 -3.58 -6.40
C GLU A 25 14.83 -2.58 -7.49
N ASN A 26 14.77 -1.29 -7.22
CA ASN A 26 14.98 -0.24 -8.21
C ASN A 26 15.76 0.93 -7.60
N ASP A 27 16.82 1.37 -8.27
CA ASP A 27 17.57 2.56 -7.86
C ASP A 27 16.77 3.83 -8.22
N ILE A 28 15.83 4.21 -7.35
CA ILE A 28 14.87 5.31 -7.56
C ILE A 28 15.19 6.47 -6.62
N SER A 29 15.37 7.67 -7.19
CA SER A 29 15.51 8.93 -6.44
C SER A 29 14.18 9.59 -6.12
N ASP A 30 13.19 9.47 -6.99
CA ASP A 30 11.94 10.21 -6.92
C ASP A 30 10.74 9.30 -7.15
N LEU A 31 9.79 9.35 -6.22
CA LEU A 31 8.60 8.51 -6.26
C LEU A 31 7.34 9.36 -6.34
N THR A 32 6.41 8.95 -7.19
CA THR A 32 5.06 9.52 -7.23
C THR A 32 4.04 8.45 -6.90
N THR A 33 3.24 8.68 -5.86
CA THR A 33 2.15 7.77 -5.46
C THR A 33 0.80 8.39 -5.79
N TRP A 34 -0.12 7.58 -6.29
CA TRP A 34 -1.50 7.98 -6.55
C TRP A 34 -2.44 7.25 -5.59
N SER A 35 -3.24 8.00 -4.85
CA SER A 35 -4.27 7.41 -3.98
C SER A 35 -5.67 7.83 -4.41
N ASP A 36 -6.63 6.94 -4.18
CA ASP A 36 -8.04 7.27 -4.25
C ASP A 36 -8.45 8.18 -3.08
N SER A 37 -9.74 8.53 -3.04
CA SER A 37 -10.27 9.44 -2.01
C SER A 37 -10.74 8.75 -0.72
N CYS A 38 -10.32 7.52 -0.44
CA CYS A 38 -10.76 6.79 0.75
C CYS A 38 -10.10 7.35 2.02
N VAL A 39 -10.88 7.53 3.10
CA VAL A 39 -10.45 8.21 4.35
C VAL A 39 -9.17 7.62 4.98
N PRO A 40 -8.97 6.29 5.06
CA PRO A 40 -7.74 5.72 5.60
C PRO A 40 -6.52 5.87 4.68
N GLN A 41 -6.73 6.20 3.41
CA GLN A 41 -5.68 6.28 2.37
C GLN A 41 -5.32 7.73 2.01
N ASN A 42 -6.25 8.66 2.21
CA ASN A 42 -6.17 10.02 1.70
C ASN A 42 -6.09 11.06 2.84
N ARG A 43 -5.20 12.06 2.68
CA ARG A 43 -5.12 13.29 3.50
C ARG A 43 -5.20 13.04 5.01
N ASN A 44 -4.50 12.01 5.48
CA ASN A 44 -4.39 11.75 6.92
C ASN A 44 -2.92 11.77 7.36
N SER A 45 -2.73 12.16 8.61
CA SER A 45 -1.40 12.27 9.22
C SER A 45 -0.70 10.92 9.39
N ILE A 46 -1.47 9.83 9.41
CA ILE A 46 -0.96 8.46 9.52
C ILE A 46 -0.15 8.11 8.26
N MET A 47 -0.69 8.37 7.06
CA MET A 47 -0.05 8.11 5.78
C MET A 47 1.18 9.01 5.58
N SER A 48 1.06 10.31 5.89
CA SER A 48 2.19 11.23 5.84
C SER A 48 3.33 10.79 6.75
N ASN A 49 3.02 10.33 7.97
CA ASN A 49 4.05 9.80 8.87
C ASN A 49 4.69 8.52 8.38
N ALA A 50 3.93 7.62 7.74
CA ALA A 50 4.50 6.41 7.16
C ALA A 50 5.49 6.73 6.03
N VAL A 51 5.19 7.73 5.19
CA VAL A 51 6.10 8.20 4.15
C VAL A 51 7.33 8.91 4.73
N LEU A 52 7.18 9.69 5.81
CA LEU A 52 8.32 10.30 6.50
C LEU A 52 9.22 9.27 7.16
N ASP A 53 8.63 8.23 7.79
CA ASP A 53 9.36 7.10 8.36
C ASP A 53 10.15 6.35 7.27
N PHE A 54 9.56 6.19 6.08
CA PHE A 54 10.24 5.64 4.90
C PHE A 54 11.45 6.46 4.45
N LEU A 55 11.27 7.77 4.26
CA LEU A 55 12.33 8.67 3.81
C LEU A 55 13.49 8.74 4.81
N ARG A 56 13.19 8.63 6.12
CA ARG A 56 14.22 8.59 7.15
C ARG A 56 15.10 7.34 7.02
N ASP A 57 14.49 6.19 6.74
CA ASP A 57 15.17 4.91 6.67
C ASP A 57 15.86 4.68 5.30
N ASN A 58 15.42 5.38 4.25
CA ASN A 58 15.92 5.26 2.87
C ASN A 58 16.47 6.59 2.33
N PRO A 59 17.73 6.96 2.66
CA PRO A 59 18.31 8.24 2.24
C PRO A 59 18.60 8.34 0.75
N SER A 60 18.48 7.24 -0.01
CA SER A 60 18.59 7.24 -1.48
C SER A 60 17.41 7.95 -2.16
N VAL A 61 16.25 7.99 -1.51
CA VAL A 61 15.06 8.64 -2.04
C VAL A 61 15.06 10.12 -1.64
N SER A 62 15.13 10.99 -2.63
CA SER A 62 15.15 12.45 -2.47
C SER A 62 13.75 12.99 -2.16
N SER A 63 12.74 12.53 -2.91
CA SER A 63 11.39 13.07 -2.80
C SER A 63 10.29 12.03 -3.04
N VAL A 64 9.19 12.16 -2.30
CA VAL A 64 7.96 11.39 -2.52
C VAL A 64 6.82 12.39 -2.73
N THR A 65 6.22 12.36 -3.92
CA THR A 65 5.06 13.17 -4.27
C THR A 65 3.78 12.34 -4.14
N MET A 66 2.90 12.74 -3.21
CA MET A 66 1.59 12.11 -3.04
C MET A 66 0.53 12.87 -3.84
N GLN A 67 0.03 12.26 -4.90
CA GLN A 67 -1.05 12.79 -5.73
C GLN A 67 -2.39 12.17 -5.33
N TYR A 68 -3.43 13.01 -5.32
CA TYR A 68 -4.78 12.66 -4.92
C TYR A 68 -5.73 12.87 -6.08
N SER A 69 -6.57 11.89 -6.38
CA SER A 69 -7.59 12.06 -7.42
C SER A 69 -8.67 13.06 -7.00
N LEU A 70 -9.06 13.93 -7.94
CA LEU A 70 -10.22 14.80 -7.77
C LEU A 70 -11.51 14.00 -8.00
N PRO A 71 -12.60 14.32 -7.28
CA PRO A 71 -13.89 13.68 -7.52
C PRO A 71 -14.32 13.84 -8.99
N GLY A 72 -14.66 12.74 -9.66
CA GLY A 72 -15.15 12.75 -11.05
C GLY A 72 -14.12 12.35 -12.12
N HIS A 73 -12.84 12.19 -11.77
CA HIS A 73 -11.82 11.62 -12.66
C HIS A 73 -11.08 10.48 -11.96
N SER A 74 -11.35 9.25 -12.37
CA SER A 74 -10.64 8.06 -11.90
C SER A 74 -9.27 7.98 -12.59
N CYS A 75 -8.29 8.75 -12.13
CA CYS A 75 -6.89 8.58 -12.55
C CYS A 75 -6.32 7.21 -12.14
N VAL A 76 -7.05 6.47 -11.29
CA VAL A 76 -6.70 5.18 -10.69
C VAL A 76 -7.31 3.99 -11.47
N GLN A 77 -7.73 4.20 -12.72
CA GLN A 77 -8.36 3.18 -13.59
C GLN A 77 -7.52 1.90 -13.77
N GLU A 78 -6.20 2.00 -13.69
CA GLU A 78 -5.31 0.84 -13.78
C GLU A 78 -5.48 -0.11 -12.59
N VAL A 79 -5.76 0.43 -11.40
CA VAL A 79 -6.02 -0.36 -10.19
C VAL A 79 -7.41 -0.99 -10.27
N ASP A 80 -8.41 -0.27 -10.80
CA ASP A 80 -9.76 -0.83 -11.02
C ASP A 80 -9.73 -2.00 -12.02
N SER A 81 -8.92 -1.89 -13.07
CA SER A 81 -8.67 -2.97 -14.03
C SER A 81 -8.01 -4.17 -13.34
N SER A 82 -7.02 -3.92 -12.47
CA SER A 82 -6.37 -4.97 -11.69
C SER A 82 -7.34 -5.67 -10.73
N HIS A 83 -8.19 -4.91 -10.03
CA HIS A 83 -9.25 -5.47 -9.18
C HIS A 83 -10.22 -6.35 -9.97
N SER A 84 -10.64 -5.89 -11.15
CA SER A 84 -11.54 -6.64 -12.03
C SER A 84 -10.93 -7.97 -12.48
N CYS A 85 -9.62 -7.97 -12.80
CA CYS A 85 -8.88 -9.19 -13.14
C CYS A 85 -8.82 -10.17 -11.96
N ILE A 86 -8.50 -9.66 -10.75
CA ILE A 86 -8.42 -10.47 -9.52
C ILE A 86 -9.78 -11.10 -9.21
N GLU A 87 -10.86 -10.31 -9.21
CA GLU A 87 -12.20 -10.78 -8.90
C GLU A 87 -12.66 -11.86 -9.90
N ARG A 88 -12.38 -11.68 -11.19
CA ARG A 88 -12.71 -12.66 -12.23
C ARG A 88 -12.01 -14.00 -12.01
N GLU A 89 -10.76 -13.99 -11.57
CA GLU A 89 -10.02 -15.24 -11.32
C GLU A 89 -10.43 -15.91 -10.01
N MET A 90 -10.69 -15.10 -8.97
CA MET A 90 -11.20 -15.57 -7.69
C MET A 90 -12.57 -16.25 -7.84
N LYS A 91 -13.46 -15.74 -8.70
CA LYS A 91 -14.78 -16.37 -8.95
C LYS A 91 -14.70 -17.78 -9.55
N LYS A 92 -13.57 -18.16 -10.17
CA LYS A 92 -13.38 -19.50 -10.77
C LYS A 92 -12.89 -20.54 -9.77
N HIS A 93 -12.37 -20.11 -8.62
CA HIS A 93 -11.65 -20.96 -7.69
C HIS A 93 -12.23 -20.81 -6.29
N GLU A 94 -12.71 -21.91 -5.70
CA GLU A 94 -12.97 -21.93 -4.26
C GLU A 94 -11.64 -22.08 -3.51
N PHE A 95 -11.44 -21.26 -2.48
CA PHE A 95 -10.26 -21.34 -1.63
C PHE A 95 -10.66 -21.30 -0.16
N TYR A 96 -10.04 -22.17 0.65
CA TYR A 96 -10.31 -22.31 2.09
C TYR A 96 -9.06 -22.05 2.94
N SER A 97 -7.96 -21.61 2.34
CA SER A 97 -6.69 -21.32 3.01
C SER A 97 -6.03 -20.09 2.40
N PRO A 98 -5.36 -19.24 3.20
CA PRO A 98 -4.60 -18.10 2.68
C PRO A 98 -3.50 -18.49 1.69
N ILE A 99 -2.92 -19.69 1.83
CA ILE A 99 -1.93 -20.21 0.86
C ILE A 99 -2.59 -20.46 -0.50
N GLY A 100 -3.84 -20.94 -0.49
CA GLY A 100 -4.66 -21.08 -1.70
C GLY A 100 -4.94 -19.75 -2.37
N LEU A 101 -5.26 -18.71 -1.58
CA LEU A 101 -5.46 -17.35 -2.09
C LEU A 101 -4.19 -16.81 -2.77
N VAL A 102 -3.01 -16.96 -2.14
CA VAL A 102 -1.73 -16.54 -2.74
C VAL A 102 -1.48 -17.25 -4.07
N ARG A 103 -1.78 -18.55 -4.16
CA ARG A 103 -1.65 -19.29 -5.42
C ARG A 103 -2.55 -18.73 -6.52
N ILE A 104 -3.80 -18.44 -6.20
CA ILE A 104 -4.76 -17.85 -7.15
C ILE A 104 -4.27 -16.47 -7.60
N LEU A 105 -3.82 -15.62 -6.67
CA LEU A 105 -3.33 -14.28 -6.98
C LEU A 105 -2.14 -14.29 -7.97
N LYS A 106 -1.26 -15.29 -7.90
CA LYS A 106 -0.16 -15.46 -8.87
C LYS A 106 -0.65 -15.84 -10.27
N GLN A 107 -1.85 -16.39 -10.40
CA GLN A 107 -2.43 -16.87 -11.66
C GLN A 107 -3.30 -15.82 -12.36
N VAL A 108 -3.62 -14.70 -11.69
CA VAL A 108 -4.54 -13.67 -12.19
C VAL A 108 -4.06 -13.04 -13.51
N SER A 109 -2.77 -12.71 -13.60
CA SER A 109 -2.18 -12.08 -14.78
C SER A 109 -1.12 -12.98 -15.40
N ARG A 110 -1.40 -13.48 -16.60
CA ARG A 110 -0.49 -14.37 -17.34
C ARG A 110 0.64 -13.63 -18.04
N HIS A 111 0.39 -12.39 -18.46
CA HIS A 111 1.38 -11.57 -19.19
C HIS A 111 2.31 -10.81 -18.25
N GLN A 112 1.81 -10.34 -17.12
CA GLN A 112 2.59 -9.63 -16.11
C GLN A 112 2.17 -10.09 -14.71
N PRO A 113 2.78 -11.16 -14.19
CA PRO A 113 2.37 -11.75 -12.92
C PRO A 113 2.55 -10.75 -11.77
N TYR A 114 1.56 -10.65 -10.88
CA TYR A 114 1.62 -9.77 -9.73
C TYR A 114 2.68 -10.24 -8.73
N ARG A 115 3.45 -9.28 -8.20
CA ARG A 115 4.33 -9.51 -7.07
C ARG A 115 3.51 -9.48 -5.79
N ILE A 116 3.46 -10.62 -5.09
CA ILE A 116 2.72 -10.75 -3.83
C ILE A 116 3.70 -10.54 -2.68
N ILE A 117 3.43 -9.51 -1.88
CA ILE A 117 4.19 -9.21 -0.66
C ILE A 117 3.36 -9.70 0.53
N GLN A 118 3.90 -10.65 1.28
CA GLN A 118 3.24 -11.16 2.49
C GLN A 118 3.76 -10.40 3.72
N MET A 119 2.88 -9.58 4.30
CA MET A 119 3.15 -8.84 5.52
C MET A 119 3.47 -9.78 6.69
N GLN A 120 4.49 -9.44 7.47
CA GLN A 120 4.86 -10.08 8.72
C GLN A 120 4.38 -9.23 9.92
N PRO A 121 4.24 -9.81 11.12
CA PRO A 121 3.87 -9.06 12.32
C PRO A 121 4.79 -7.86 12.61
N ALA A 122 6.07 -7.96 12.25
CA ALA A 122 7.05 -6.88 12.43
C ALA A 122 6.87 -5.71 11.46
N ASP A 123 6.17 -5.91 10.34
CA ASP A 123 5.92 -4.86 9.35
C ASP A 123 4.80 -3.90 9.81
N PHE A 124 3.97 -4.31 10.77
CA PHE A 124 2.88 -3.48 11.29
C PHE A 124 3.41 -2.49 12.33
N LYS A 125 3.40 -1.20 11.96
CA LYS A 125 3.84 -0.09 12.81
C LYS A 125 2.64 0.78 13.23
N ASN A 126 2.78 1.44 14.38
CA ASN A 126 1.76 2.38 14.87
C ASN A 126 2.14 3.82 14.50
N PHE A 127 1.56 4.33 13.41
CA PHE A 127 1.81 5.70 12.95
C PHE A 127 0.89 6.74 13.60
N THR A 128 -0.20 6.28 14.22
CA THR A 128 -1.17 7.14 14.93
C THR A 128 -0.55 7.78 16.18
N GLU A 129 0.25 7.03 16.94
CA GLU A 129 0.93 7.57 18.13
C GLU A 129 2.01 8.58 17.74
N THR A 130 2.79 8.28 16.72
CA THR A 130 3.80 9.19 16.15
C THR A 130 3.16 10.48 15.65
N SER A 131 1.96 10.41 15.08
CA SER A 131 1.22 11.61 14.64
C SER A 131 0.84 12.52 15.78
N LYS A 132 0.49 11.97 16.96
CA LYS A 132 0.10 12.79 18.11
C LYS A 132 1.30 13.48 18.75
N LEU A 133 2.48 12.87 18.69
CA LEU A 133 3.72 13.44 19.21
C LEU A 133 4.21 14.64 18.38
N LEU A 134 3.92 14.64 17.08
CA LEU A 134 4.29 15.72 16.15
C LEU A 134 3.25 16.84 16.07
N ASN A 135 2.19 16.81 16.91
CA ASN A 135 1.30 17.95 17.05
C ASN A 135 2.10 19.14 17.59
N TYR A 136 2.51 20.03 16.70
CA TYR A 136 3.06 21.32 17.04
C TYR A 136 2.07 22.01 17.99
N LYS A 137 2.55 22.37 19.18
CA LYS A 137 1.86 23.37 19.99
C LYS A 137 1.99 24.69 19.23
N GLU A 138 0.87 25.25 18.82
CA GLU A 138 0.78 26.65 18.39
C GLU A 138 1.21 27.59 19.52
#